data_AF-A0A821YK50-F1
#
_entry.id   AF-A0A821YK50-F1
#
_cell.length_a   1.000
_cell.length_b   1.000
_cell.length_c   1.000
_cell.angle_alpha   90.00
_cell.angle_beta   90.00
_cell.angle_gamma   90.00
#
_symmetry.space_group_name_H-M   'P 1'
#
loop_
_entity.id
_entity.type
_entity.pdbx_description
1 polymer ?
#
loop_
_entity_poly.entity_id
_entity_poly.type
_entity_poly.pdbx_seq_one_letter_code
_entity_poly.pdbx_strand_id
1 'polypeptide(L)' 'SVEKKEVEKEKPTVQIVESNQEQRQKFEELTVAELKSRLTKHKEDIPKGAKKADLIALLLK' A
#
# COMPACT_ATOMS: atom_id res chain seq x y z
N SER A 1 33.80 -29.86 13.42
CA SER A 1 33.25 -28.88 14.36
C SER A 1 32.18 -28.07 13.67
N VAL A 2 30.93 -28.34 14.07
CA VAL A 2 29.69 -27.56 14.06
C VAL A 2 29.59 -26.35 13.10
N GLU A 3 28.84 -26.57 12.02
CA GLU A 3 27.65 -25.81 11.59
C GLU A 3 27.44 -24.43 12.24
N LYS A 4 27.48 -23.36 11.43
CA LYS A 4 27.01 -22.03 11.82
C LYS A 4 25.68 -21.74 11.11
N LYS A 5 24.62 -21.75 11.91
CA LYS A 5 23.23 -21.58 11.55
C LYS A 5 22.65 -20.52 12.50
N GLU A 6 22.63 -19.26 12.09
CA GLU A 6 21.91 -18.15 12.73
C GLU A 6 21.58 -17.18 11.56
N VAL A 7 20.42 -17.22 10.90
CA VAL A 7 19.05 -16.88 11.35
C VAL A 7 19.00 -15.56 12.13
N GLU A 8 19.10 -14.45 11.40
CA GLU A 8 18.44 -13.20 11.75
C GLU A 8 17.60 -12.75 10.55
N LYS A 9 16.40 -13.33 10.44
CA LYS A 9 15.28 -12.76 9.69
C LYS A 9 14.26 -12.28 10.71
N GLU A 10 14.66 -11.32 11.53
CA GLU A 10 13.71 -10.62 12.40
C GLU A 10 13.34 -9.27 11.77
N LYS A 11 12.02 -9.01 11.76
CA LYS A 11 11.30 -7.79 11.33
C LYS A 11 10.91 -7.70 9.84
N PRO A 12 9.94 -8.50 9.38
CA PRO A 12 9.11 -8.07 8.25
C PRO A 12 8.13 -6.95 8.65
N THR A 13 7.82 -6.77 9.94
CA THR A 13 6.65 -5.98 10.35
C THR A 13 6.82 -4.47 10.29
N VAL A 14 8.03 -3.93 10.50
CA VAL A 14 8.26 -2.47 10.54
C VAL A 14 8.29 -1.87 9.12
N GLN A 15 8.88 -2.57 8.16
CA GLN A 15 8.95 -2.11 6.77
C GLN A 15 7.57 -2.02 6.11
N ILE A 16 6.62 -2.90 6.49
CA ILE A 16 5.28 -2.93 5.89
C ILE A 16 4.46 -1.70 6.33
N VAL A 17 4.58 -1.27 7.60
CA VAL A 17 3.85 -0.08 8.09
C VAL A 17 4.44 1.23 7.58
N GLU A 18 5.77 1.37 7.51
CA GLU A 18 6.41 2.55 6.89
C GLU A 18 6.05 2.66 5.41
N SER A 19 6.10 1.55 4.67
CA SER A 19 5.80 1.53 3.24
C SER A 19 4.36 1.94 2.95
N ASN A 20 3.39 1.49 3.75
CA ASN A 20 1.99 1.91 3.61
C ASN A 20 1.78 3.39 3.91
N GLN A 21 2.52 3.96 4.86
CA GLN A 21 2.39 5.38 5.22
C GLN A 21 2.98 6.29 4.14
N GLU A 22 4.14 5.95 3.58
CA GLU A 22 4.72 6.67 2.44
C GLU A 22 3.87 6.56 1.18
N GLN A 23 3.32 5.37 0.90
CA GLN A 23 2.40 5.20 -0.23
C GLN A 23 1.13 6.02 -0.04
N ARG A 24 0.57 6.06 1.18
CA ARG A 24 -0.59 6.89 1.50
C ARG A 24 -0.31 8.36 1.20
N GLN A 25 0.85 8.90 1.62
CA GLN A 25 1.24 10.28 1.33
C GLN A 25 1.34 10.54 -0.17
N LYS A 26 1.97 9.64 -0.93
CA LYS A 26 2.04 9.72 -2.40
C LYS A 26 0.65 9.73 -3.03
N PHE A 27 -0.28 8.92 -2.53
CA PHE A 27 -1.65 8.90 -3.02
C PHE A 27 -2.48 10.11 -2.56
N GLU A 28 -2.16 10.70 -1.41
CA GLU A 28 -2.76 11.95 -0.94
C GLU A 28 -2.38 13.16 -1.80
N GLU A 29 -1.24 13.14 -2.48
CA GLU A 29 -0.86 14.17 -3.47
C GLU A 29 -1.63 14.03 -4.80
N LEU A 30 -2.17 12.86 -5.11
CA LEU A 30 -2.90 12.61 -6.36
C LEU A 30 -4.33 13.15 -6.33
N THR A 31 -4.88 13.41 -7.51
CA THR A 31 -6.29 13.77 -7.65
C THR A 31 -7.21 12.54 -7.58
N VAL A 32 -8.50 12.77 -7.29
CA VAL A 32 -9.52 11.71 -7.31
C VAL A 32 -9.57 10.99 -8.67
N ALA A 33 -9.38 11.71 -9.78
CA ALA A 33 -9.37 11.12 -11.11
C ALA A 33 -8.17 10.19 -11.32
N GLU A 34 -6.98 10.58 -10.87
CA GLU A 34 -5.78 9.74 -10.95
C GLU A 34 -5.87 8.50 -10.07
N LEU A 35 -6.39 8.65 -8.85
CA LEU A 35 -6.62 7.51 -7.95
C LEU A 35 -7.60 6.52 -8.57
N LYS A 36 -8.70 7.00 -9.17
CA LYS A 36 -9.64 6.14 -9.91
C LYS A 36 -8.97 5.46 -11.09
N SER A 37 -8.18 6.18 -11.88
CA SER A 37 -7.45 5.62 -13.02
C SER A 37 -6.51 4.50 -12.60
N ARG A 38 -5.82 4.65 -11.47
CA ARG A 38 -5.00 3.58 -10.87
C ARG A 38 -5.87 2.40 -10.46
N LEU A 39 -6.95 2.61 -9.71
CA LEU A 39 -7.85 1.53 -9.29
C LEU A 39 -8.45 0.75 -10.47
N THR A 40 -8.84 1.44 -11.55
CA THR A 40 -9.31 0.80 -12.78
C THR A 40 -8.21 -0.06 -13.43
N LYS A 41 -6.95 0.37 -13.42
CA LYS A 41 -5.82 -0.45 -13.90
C LYS A 41 -5.63 -1.72 -13.07
N HIS A 42 -5.87 -1.64 -11.77
CA HIS A 42 -5.81 -2.79 -10.85
C HIS A 42 -7.07 -3.68 -10.90
N LYS A 43 -8.07 -3.35 -11.74
CA LYS A 43 -9.38 -4.01 -11.81
C LYS A 43 -10.11 -4.04 -10.46
N GLU A 44 -9.85 -3.04 -9.61
CA GLU A 44 -10.59 -2.84 -8.37
C GLU A 44 -11.98 -2.28 -8.66
N ASP A 45 -12.98 -2.78 -7.93
CA ASP A 45 -14.34 -2.25 -7.99
C ASP A 45 -14.39 -0.92 -7.21
N ILE A 46 -14.65 0.17 -7.92
CA ILE A 46 -14.67 1.51 -7.31
C ILE A 46 -16.10 1.83 -6.87
N PRO A 47 -16.38 1.93 -5.56
CA PRO A 47 -17.74 2.24 -5.11
C PRO A 47 -18.23 3.58 -5.65
N LYS A 48 -19.49 3.64 -6.10
CA LYS A 48 -20.14 4.89 -6.48
C LYS A 48 -20.21 5.82 -5.26
N GLY A 49 -19.56 6.97 -5.36
CA GLY A 49 -19.48 7.94 -4.26
C GLY A 49 -18.27 7.78 -3.34
N ALA A 50 -17.33 6.87 -3.66
CA ALA A 50 -16.08 6.73 -2.94
C ALA A 50 -15.34 8.08 -2.85
N LYS A 51 -14.98 8.46 -1.62
CA LYS A 51 -14.20 9.68 -1.37
C LYS A 51 -12.73 9.40 -1.64
N LYS A 52 -11.93 10.47 -1.74
CA LYS A 52 -10.47 10.37 -1.95
C LYS A 52 -9.82 9.38 -0.97
N ALA A 53 -10.17 9.43 0.31
CA ALA A 53 -9.65 8.52 1.32
C ALA A 53 -9.98 7.04 1.05
N ASP A 54 -11.21 6.74 0.61
CA ASP A 54 -11.62 5.37 0.25
C ASP A 54 -10.79 4.86 -0.93
N LEU A 55 -10.56 5.70 -1.94
CA LEU A 55 -9.74 5.33 -3.10
C LEU A 55 -8.29 5.05 -2.71
N ILE A 56 -7.75 5.81 -1.78
CA ILE A 56 -6.39 5.60 -1.25
C ILE A 56 -6.32 4.29 -0.47
N ALA A 57 -7.34 4.00 0.37
CA ALA A 57 -7.40 2.76 1.14
C ALA A 57 -7.45 1.52 0.23
N LEU A 58 -8.19 1.59 -0.89
CA LEU A 58 -8.23 0.53 -1.89
C LEU A 58 -6.87 0.33 -2.59
N LEU A 59 -6.10 1.40 -2.82
CA LEU A 59 -4.76 1.31 -3.43
C LEU A 59 -3.66 0.80 -2.48
N LEU A 60 -3.90 0.80 -1.17
CA LEU A 60 -2.95 0.34 -0.14
C LEU A 60 -3.18 -1.12 0.28
N LYS A 61 -4.13 -1.81 -0.35
CA LYS A 61 -4.54 -3.19 -0.04
C LYS A 61 -3.73 -4.21 -0.84
#